data_AF-A0A659USF2-F1
#
_entry.id   AF-A0A659USF2-F1
#
_cell.length_a   1.000
_cell.length_b   1.000
_cell.length_c   1.000
_cell.angle_alpha   90.00
_cell.angle_beta   90.00
_cell.angle_gamma   90.00
#
_symmetry.space_group_name_H-M   'P 1'
#
loop_
_entity.id
_entity.type
_entity.pdbx_description
1 polymer ?
#
loop_
_entity_poly.entity_id
_entity_poly.type
_entity_poly.pdbx_seq_one_letter_code
_entity_poly.pdbx_strand_id
1 'polypeptide(L)'
;RLGAYGKLPSVGSMVDVENATWKNTIGASELIAVWKDPAFDPKQKAFYYGRVIEIPTPRWTAYDAKRFGTKPLEGTQMTVTERAYTSPIWYTP
;
A
#
# COMPACT_ATOMS: atom_id res chain seq x y z
N ARG A 1 -2.03 2.16 -13.57
CA ARG A 1 -0.96 2.14 -14.60
C ARG A 1 0.23 2.92 -14.03
N LEU A 2 1.47 2.41 -14.11
CA LEU A 2 2.66 3.15 -13.67
C LEU A 2 2.77 4.48 -14.44
N GLY A 3 3.12 5.57 -13.76
CA GLY A 3 3.39 6.86 -14.40
C GLY A 3 4.69 6.83 -15.21
N ALA A 4 4.93 7.88 -16.00
CA ALA A 4 6.06 8.00 -16.94
C ALA A 4 7.46 7.75 -16.34
N TYR A 5 7.60 7.85 -15.02
CA TYR A 5 8.85 7.64 -14.29
C TYR A 5 8.87 6.37 -13.41
N GLY A 6 7.98 5.41 -13.68
CA GLY A 6 7.86 4.20 -12.86
C GLY A 6 7.27 4.45 -11.46
N LYS A 7 6.73 5.65 -11.19
CA LYS A 7 5.98 5.93 -9.97
C LYS A 7 4.58 5.36 -10.08
N LEU A 8 4.18 4.58 -9.08
CA LEU A 8 2.78 4.24 -8.88
C LEU A 8 2.06 5.45 -8.26
N PRO A 9 0.91 5.89 -8.82
CA PRO A 9 0.09 6.90 -8.16
C PRO A 9 -0.38 6.38 -6.80
N SER A 10 -0.64 7.30 -5.87
CA SER A 10 -1.24 6.93 -4.58
C SER A 10 -2.59 6.27 -4.81
N VAL A 11 -2.92 5.28 -3.99
CA VAL A 11 -4.30 4.82 -3.88
C VAL A 11 -5.14 5.90 -3.19
N GLY A 12 -6.46 5.86 -3.41
CA GLY A 12 -7.38 6.80 -2.76
C GLY A 12 -7.36 6.69 -1.23
N SER A 13 -7.87 7.71 -0.55
CA SER A 13 -7.94 7.76 0.92
C SER A 13 -9.36 8.04 1.38
N MET A 14 -9.73 7.40 2.50
CA MET A 14 -11.01 7.59 3.20
C MET A 14 -10.77 7.90 4.68
N VAL A 15 -9.59 8.44 5.02
CA VAL A 15 -9.22 8.74 6.42
C VAL A 15 -9.90 10.02 6.88
N ASP A 16 -10.56 9.93 8.03
CA ASP A 16 -10.95 11.06 8.86
C ASP A 16 -9.92 11.20 9.99
N VAL A 17 -9.04 12.20 9.84
CA VAL A 17 -7.97 12.48 10.80
C VAL A 17 -8.51 13.01 12.13
N GLU A 18 -9.59 13.79 12.10
CA GLU A 18 -10.17 14.42 13.30
C GLU A 18 -10.80 13.37 14.22
N ASN A 19 -11.38 12.32 13.65
CA ASN A 19 -11.97 11.22 14.40
C ASN A 19 -11.06 10.00 14.52
N ALA A 20 -9.89 10.00 13.88
CA ALA A 20 -9.00 8.85 13.78
C ALA A 20 -9.73 7.59 13.27
N THR A 21 -10.55 7.76 12.23
CA THR A 21 -11.31 6.66 11.59
C THR A 21 -11.06 6.60 10.10
N TRP A 22 -11.44 5.50 9.46
CA TRP A 22 -11.44 5.38 8.01
C TRP A 22 -12.51 4.38 7.55
N LYS A 23 -12.91 4.48 6.29
CA LYS A 23 -13.79 3.49 5.66
C LYS A 23 -12.98 2.56 4.75
N ASN A 24 -13.09 1.26 4.99
CA ASN A 24 -12.45 0.23 4.16
C ASN A 24 -13.29 -0.09 2.92
N THR A 25 -13.56 0.90 2.08
CA THR A 25 -14.43 0.81 0.89
C THR A 25 -13.67 0.83 -0.44
N ILE A 26 -12.36 1.09 -0.40
CA ILE A 26 -11.48 1.07 -1.59
C ILE A 26 -10.60 -0.17 -1.48
N GLY A 27 -10.65 -1.02 -2.50
CA GLY A 27 -9.94 -2.30 -2.54
C GLY A 27 -10.90 -3.48 -2.48
N ALA A 28 -10.41 -4.62 -2.00
CA ALA A 28 -11.18 -5.84 -1.83
C ALA A 28 -10.63 -6.64 -0.64
N SER A 29 -11.48 -7.46 -0.02
CA SER A 29 -11.06 -8.39 1.03
C SER A 29 -10.15 -9.50 0.50
N GLU A 30 -10.21 -9.77 -0.80
CA GLU A 30 -9.38 -10.75 -1.50
C GLU A 30 -8.98 -10.22 -2.88
N LEU A 31 -7.72 -10.44 -3.26
CA LEU A 31 -7.17 -10.07 -4.55
C LEU A 31 -6.59 -11.32 -5.23
N ILE A 32 -7.17 -11.73 -6.35
CA ILE A 32 -6.72 -12.86 -7.16
C ILE A 32 -6.45 -12.37 -8.57
N ALA A 33 -5.28 -12.73 -9.12
CA ALA A 33 -4.94 -12.47 -10.50
C ALA A 33 -3.99 -13.54 -11.04
N VAL A 34 -4.03 -13.77 -12.35
CA VAL A 34 -3.07 -14.60 -13.09
C VAL A 34 -2.33 -13.69 -14.06
N TRP A 35 -1.01 -13.68 -14.01
CA TRP A 35 -0.16 -12.88 -14.90
C TRP A 35 0.79 -13.77 -15.70
N LYS A 36 1.04 -13.37 -16.95
CA LYS A 36 2.04 -13.99 -17.82
C LYS A 36 3.09 -12.95 -18.16
N ASP A 37 4.36 -13.31 -18.03
CA ASP A 37 5.48 -12.47 -18.47
C ASP A 37 5.70 -12.68 -19.99
N PRO A 38 5.38 -11.69 -20.85
CA PRO A 38 5.57 -11.82 -22.30
C PRO A 38 7.06 -11.75 -22.71
N ALA A 39 7.94 -11.29 -21.82
CA ALA A 39 9.37 -11.16 -22.07
C ALA A 39 10.19 -12.29 -21.43
N PHE A 40 9.54 -13.35 -20.92
CA PHE A 40 10.20 -14.46 -20.25
C PHE A 40 11.19 -15.18 -21.16
N ASP A 41 12.43 -15.33 -20.68
CA ASP A 41 13.49 -16.12 -21.29
C ASP A 41 13.90 -17.27 -20.35
N PRO A 42 13.68 -18.54 -20.72
CA PRO A 42 14.01 -19.69 -19.87
C PRO A 42 15.51 -19.86 -19.63
N LYS A 43 16.38 -19.13 -20.34
CA LYS A 43 17.83 -19.16 -20.09
C LYS A 43 18.27 -18.19 -19.00
N GLN A 44 17.35 -17.36 -18.48
CA GLN A 44 17.65 -16.35 -17.47
C GLN A 44 17.09 -16.75 -16.12
N LYS A 45 17.85 -16.46 -15.05
CA LYS A 45 17.30 -16.53 -13.69
C LYS A 45 16.25 -15.44 -13.53
N ALA A 46 15.10 -15.80 -12.97
CA ALA A 46 14.00 -14.86 -12.73
C ALA A 46 13.37 -15.11 -11.36
N PHE A 47 12.65 -14.11 -10.85
CA PHE A 47 11.80 -14.29 -9.68
C PHE A 47 10.56 -13.40 -9.78
N TYR A 48 9.45 -13.88 -9.24
CA TYR A 48 8.15 -13.21 -9.31
C TYR A 48 7.54 -13.10 -7.92
N TYR A 49 6.90 -11.97 -7.62
CA TYR A 49 6.21 -11.75 -6.36
C TYR A 49 5.11 -10.69 -6.55
N GLY A 50 4.06 -10.81 -5.76
CA GLY A 50 3.01 -9.81 -5.65
C GLY A 50 3.41 -8.69 -4.69
N ARG A 51 2.98 -7.46 -5.01
CA ARG A 51 3.04 -6.29 -4.12
C ARG A 51 1.63 -5.77 -3.93
N VAL A 52 1.21 -5.58 -2.68
CA VAL A 52 -0.10 -5.01 -2.33
C VAL A 52 0.13 -3.73 -1.53
N ILE A 53 -0.73 -2.74 -1.72
CA ILE A 53 -0.71 -1.47 -1.02
C ILE A 53 -2.07 -1.26 -0.36
N GLU A 54 -2.08 -1.00 0.93
CA GLU A 54 -3.31 -0.65 1.65
C GLU A 54 -3.71 0.79 1.31
N ILE A 55 -5.00 1.12 1.45
CA ILE A 55 -5.37 2.53 1.53
C ILE A 55 -4.78 3.18 2.79
N PRO A 56 -4.58 4.50 2.82
CA PRO A 56 -4.10 5.16 4.02
C PRO A 56 -5.03 4.86 5.20
N THR A 57 -4.43 4.62 6.36
CA THR A 57 -5.11 4.44 7.65
C THR A 57 -4.63 5.51 8.64
N PRO A 58 -5.39 5.79 9.71
CA PRO A 58 -4.92 6.67 10.77
C PRO A 58 -3.65 6.10 11.41
N ARG A 59 -2.62 6.94 11.55
CA ARG A 59 -1.40 6.60 12.28
C ARG A 59 -1.64 6.77 13.79
N TRP A 60 -0.78 6.17 14.62
CA TRP A 60 -0.81 6.35 16.09
C TRP A 60 -0.93 7.82 16.53
N THR A 61 -0.32 8.75 15.80
CA THR A 61 -0.41 10.20 16.04
C THR A 61 -1.82 10.76 15.91
N ALA A 62 -2.65 10.23 15.00
CA ALA A 62 -4.06 10.61 14.89
C ALA A 62 -4.87 10.07 16.07
N TYR A 63 -4.62 8.83 16.48
CA TYR A 63 -5.25 8.27 17.67
C TYR A 63 -4.90 9.04 18.93
N ASP A 64 -3.62 9.42 19.12
CA ASP A 64 -3.17 10.19 20.27
C ASP A 64 -3.77 11.59 20.28
N ALA A 65 -3.76 12.30 19.15
CA ALA A 65 -4.38 13.62 19.04
C ALA A 65 -5.87 13.58 19.42
N LYS A 66 -6.60 12.57 18.93
CA LYS A 66 -8.01 12.35 19.29
C LYS A 66 -8.18 11.99 20.78
N ARG A 67 -7.33 11.10 21.30
CA ARG A 67 -7.44 10.56 22.66
C ARG A 67 -7.11 11.57 23.74
N PHE A 68 -6.17 12.47 23.47
CA PHE A 68 -5.67 13.47 24.41
C PHE A 68 -6.19 14.89 24.12
N GLY A 69 -6.89 15.09 23.00
CA GLY A 69 -7.38 16.42 22.60
C GLY A 69 -6.24 17.40 22.28
N THR A 70 -5.09 16.89 21.86
CA THR A 70 -3.91 17.70 21.57
C THR A 70 -3.84 18.09 20.10
N LYS A 71 -3.32 19.29 19.82
CA LYS A 71 -3.05 19.73 18.46
C LYS A 71 -1.69 19.15 18.00
N PRO A 72 -1.63 18.36 16.92
CA PRO A 72 -0.36 17.90 16.36
C PRO A 72 0.52 19.08 15.95
N LEU A 73 1.84 18.94 16.13
CA LEU A 73 2.79 19.91 15.61
C LEU A 73 2.72 19.96 14.07
N GLU A 74 3.11 21.10 13.51
CA GLU A 74 3.18 21.25 12.06
C GLU A 74 4.11 20.20 11.45
N GLY A 75 3.67 19.60 10.33
CA GLY A 75 4.40 18.52 9.66
C GLY A 75 4.23 17.13 10.28
N THR A 76 3.51 16.98 11.40
CA THR A 76 3.22 15.66 11.98
C THR A 76 2.44 14.82 10.98
N GLN A 77 2.96 13.64 10.63
CA GLN A 77 2.22 12.69 9.80
C GLN A 77 1.07 12.07 10.60
N MET A 78 -0.14 12.17 10.05
CA MET A 78 -1.38 11.69 10.68
C MET A 78 -1.92 10.40 10.09
N THR A 79 -1.35 9.97 8.96
CA THR A 79 -1.74 8.76 8.25
C THR A 79 -0.52 7.90 7.94
N VAL A 80 -0.75 6.62 7.69
CA VAL A 80 0.25 5.68 7.23
C VAL A 80 -0.33 4.84 6.09
N THR A 81 0.54 4.34 5.22
CA THR A 81 0.16 3.44 4.13
C THR A 81 1.02 2.20 4.21
N GLU A 82 0.38 1.08 4.54
CA GLU A 82 1.07 -0.20 4.67
C GLU A 82 1.22 -0.88 3.30
N ARG A 83 2.23 -1.75 3.22
CA ARG A 83 2.56 -2.51 2.02
C ARG A 83 2.86 -3.95 2.39
N ALA A 84 2.32 -4.88 1.61
CA ALA A 84 2.61 -6.29 1.74
C ALA A 84 3.32 -6.80 0.48
N TYR A 85 4.21 -7.76 0.70
CA TYR A 85 4.95 -8.47 -0.34
C TYR A 85 4.73 -9.96 -0.16
N THR A 86 4.45 -10.68 -1.25
CA THR A 86 4.38 -12.14 -1.19
C THR A 86 5.78 -12.74 -1.16
N SER A 87 5.88 -13.98 -0.71
CA SER A 87 7.10 -14.77 -0.95
C SER A 87 7.41 -14.81 -2.46
N PRO A 88 8.69 -14.69 -2.85
CA PRO A 88 9.08 -14.80 -4.24
C PRO A 88 9.01 -16.24 -4.73
N ILE A 89 8.59 -16.41 -5.97
CA ILE A 89 8.69 -17.65 -6.74
C ILE A 89 9.95 -17.52 -7.60
N TRP A 90 10.93 -18.38 -7.37
CA TRP A 90 12.20 -18.38 -8.08
C TRP A 90 12.16 -19.30 -9.30
N TYR A 91 12.76 -18.86 -10.41
CA TYR A 91 13.05 -19.67 -11.58
C TYR A 91 14.57 -19.71 -11.79
N THR A 92 15.13 -20.91 -11.82
CA THR A 92 16.54 -21.17 -12.12
C THR A 92 16.60 -22.08 -13.35
N PRO A 93 17.23 -21.64 -14.47
CA PRO A 93 17.37 -22.42 -15.70
C PRO A 93 18.01 -23.79 -15.52
#